data_AF-T1DHH3-F1
#
_entry.id   AF-T1DHH3-F1
#
_cell.length_a   1.000
_cell.length_b   1.000
_cell.length_c   1.000
_cell.angle_alpha   90.00
_cell.angle_beta   90.00
_cell.angle_gamma   90.00
#
_symmetry.space_group_name_H-M   'P 1'
#
loop_
_entity.id
_entity.type
_entity.pdbx_description
1 polymer ?
#
loop_
_entity_poly.entity_id
_entity_poly.type
_entity_poly.pdbx_seq_one_letter_code
_entity_poly.pdbx_strand_id
1 'polypeptide(L)'
;MSRDKDVDPVGACVGMKGMRVQSIIRELRGEKIDIIEFSEEITTFAEKALQPAKVSRVTIIDLADKQIEVIVDDTQLSLAIGKKGQNVRLAAKL
;
A
#
# COMPACT_ATOMS: atom_id res chain seq x y z
N MET A 1 -9.61 0.73 7.56
CA MET A 1 -10.97 1.31 7.46
C MET A 1 -11.30 2.03 8.75
N SER A 2 -12.03 3.14 8.69
CA SER A 2 -12.62 3.75 9.89
C SER A 2 -13.92 3.03 10.25
N ARG A 3 -14.26 2.98 11.54
CA ARG A 3 -15.60 2.56 12.01
C ARG A 3 -16.60 3.72 12.00
N ASP A 4 -16.11 4.92 11.78
CA ASP A 4 -16.87 6.15 11.68
C ASP A 4 -16.77 6.67 10.24
N LYS A 5 -17.92 6.89 9.60
CA LYS A 5 -18.04 7.34 8.21
C LYS A 5 -17.55 8.78 8.01
N ASP A 6 -17.53 9.58 9.07
CA ASP A 6 -17.13 10.99 9.02
C ASP A 6 -15.61 11.14 9.24
N VAL A 7 -14.88 10.02 9.39
CA VAL A 7 -13.45 9.97 9.64
C VAL A 7 -12.72 9.34 8.44
N ASP A 8 -11.87 10.13 7.79
CA ASP A 8 -10.85 9.62 6.87
C ASP A 8 -9.73 8.93 7.68
N PRO A 9 -9.57 7.59 7.58
CA PRO A 9 -8.57 6.86 8.35
C PRO A 9 -7.14 7.23 7.94
N VAL A 10 -6.88 7.51 6.66
CA VAL A 10 -5.53 7.86 6.19
C VAL A 10 -5.18 9.25 6.70
N GLY A 11 -6.06 10.23 6.52
CA GLY A 11 -5.88 11.59 7.04
C GLY A 11 -5.70 11.62 8.56
N ALA A 12 -6.43 10.79 9.30
CA ALA A 12 -6.28 10.68 10.75
C ALA A 12 -4.89 10.12 11.16
N CYS A 13 -4.34 9.16 10.42
CA CYS A 13 -3.00 8.62 10.66
C CYS A 13 -1.88 9.57 10.23
N VAL A 14 -2.05 10.29 9.11
CA VAL A 14 -1.08 11.25 8.57
C VAL A 14 -1.01 12.51 9.45
N GLY A 15 -2.17 13.02 9.89
CA GLY A 15 -2.29 14.26 10.65
C GLY A 15 -2.09 15.51 9.78
N MET A 16 -2.37 16.69 10.37
CA MET A 16 -2.21 17.97 9.65
C MET A 16 -0.79 18.11 9.09
N LYS A 17 -0.69 18.28 7.76
CA LYS A 17 0.59 18.38 7.03
C LYS A 17 1.57 17.23 7.34
N GLY A 18 1.06 16.03 7.64
CA GLY A 18 1.90 14.87 7.93
C GLY A 18 2.50 14.84 9.35
N MET A 19 2.10 15.74 10.24
CA MET A 19 2.73 15.87 11.57
C MET A 19 2.80 14.56 12.36
N ARG A 20 1.75 13.72 12.29
CA ARG A 20 1.70 12.47 13.05
C ARG A 20 2.63 11.42 12.45
N VAL A 21 2.54 11.17 11.15
CA VAL A 21 3.41 10.19 10.47
C VAL A 21 4.89 10.61 10.53
N GLN A 22 5.20 11.90 10.40
CA GLN A 22 6.57 12.41 10.50
C GLN A 22 7.18 12.20 11.90
N SER A 23 6.38 12.32 12.96
CA SER A 23 6.83 12.00 14.32
C SER A 23 7.25 10.53 14.45
N ILE A 24 6.49 9.62 13.84
CA ILE A 24 6.78 8.18 13.87
C ILE A 24 8.03 7.87 13.04
N ILE A 25 8.13 8.42 11.82
CA ILE A 25 9.32 8.27 10.97
C ILE A 25 10.58 8.74 11.70
N ARG A 26 10.49 9.85 12.44
CA ARG A 26 11.62 10.37 13.24
C ARG A 26 12.02 9.39 14.35
N GLU A 27 11.06 8.84 15.07
CA GLU A 27 11.32 7.85 16.12
C GLU A 27 11.94 6.57 15.55
N LEU A 28 11.50 6.14 14.37
CA LEU A 28 12.05 5.01 13.61
C LEU A 28 13.31 5.38 12.81
N ARG A 29 14.02 6.43 13.20
CA ARG A 29 15.33 6.82 12.63
C ARG A 29 15.31 7.01 11.11
N GLY A 30 14.20 7.52 10.58
CA GLY A 30 14.03 7.80 9.16
C GLY A 30 13.53 6.63 8.32
N GLU A 31 13.05 5.55 8.94
CA GLU A 31 12.35 4.49 8.21
C GLU A 31 11.11 5.06 7.51
N LYS A 32 10.97 4.76 6.21
CA LYS A 32 9.81 5.21 5.43
C LYS A 32 8.59 4.37 5.78
N ILE A 33 7.46 5.05 5.94
CA ILE A 33 6.17 4.44 6.25
C ILE A 33 5.18 4.83 5.16
N ASP A 34 4.55 3.81 4.57
CA ASP A 34 3.43 3.97 3.66
C ASP A 34 2.12 3.71 4.43
N ILE A 35 1.19 4.66 4.36
CA ILE A 35 -0.13 4.54 4.98
C ILE A 35 -1.13 4.33 3.86
N ILE A 36 -1.71 3.14 3.82
CA ILE A 36 -2.70 2.76 2.82
C ILE A 36 -4.05 2.55 3.48
N GLU A 37 -5.12 2.80 2.73
CA GLU A 37 -6.45 2.49 3.19
C GLU A 37 -6.76 1.00 2.95
N PHE A 38 -7.09 0.28 4.01
CA PHE A 38 -7.59 -1.10 3.90
C PHE A 38 -8.87 -1.19 3.05
N SER A 39 -8.98 -2.22 2.22
CA SER A 39 -10.16 -2.59 1.46
C SER A 39 -10.45 -4.08 1.66
N GLU A 40 -11.73 -4.43 1.81
CA GLU A 40 -12.15 -5.84 1.83
C GLU A 40 -12.08 -6.50 0.45
N GLU A 41 -12.19 -5.68 -0.60
CA GLU A 41 -12.01 -6.13 -1.97
C GLU A 41 -10.51 -6.24 -2.26
N ILE A 42 -10.05 -7.46 -2.56
CA ILE A 42 -8.63 -7.85 -2.67
C ILE A 42 -7.92 -7.11 -3.78
N THR A 43 -8.56 -6.91 -4.94
CA THR A 43 -7.91 -6.25 -6.08
C THR A 43 -7.60 -4.78 -5.77
N THR A 44 -8.56 -4.06 -5.19
CA THR A 44 -8.43 -2.69 -4.67
C THR A 44 -7.38 -2.63 -3.57
N PHE A 45 -7.35 -3.61 -2.66
CA PHE A 45 -6.36 -3.62 -1.58
C PHE A 45 -4.95 -3.82 -2.12
N ALA A 46 -4.77 -4.73 -3.09
CA ALA A 46 -3.49 -4.98 -3.74
C ALA A 46 -2.99 -3.75 -4.53
N GLU A 47 -3.88 -3.06 -5.25
CA GLU A 47 -3.54 -1.81 -5.94
C GLU A 47 -3.05 -0.73 -4.96
N LYS A 48 -3.73 -0.56 -3.83
CA LYS A 48 -3.31 0.37 -2.78
C LYS A 48 -1.99 -0.04 -2.14
N ALA A 49 -1.78 -1.34 -1.90
CA ALA A 49 -0.58 -1.88 -1.28
C ALA A 49 0.70 -1.70 -2.13
N LEU A 50 0.56 -1.59 -3.45
CA LEU A 50 1.69 -1.38 -4.37
C LEU A 50 2.02 0.09 -4.63
N GLN A 51 1.26 1.03 -4.07
CA GLN A 51 1.58 2.45 -4.14
C GLN A 51 3.03 2.69 -3.66
N PRO A 52 3.79 3.55 -4.35
CA PRO A 52 3.37 4.53 -5.36
C PRO A 52 3.33 4.01 -6.80
N ALA A 53 3.57 2.71 -7.05
CA ALA A 53 3.51 2.17 -8.41
C ALA A 53 2.07 2.17 -8.94
N LYS A 54 1.91 2.55 -10.21
CA LYS A 54 0.60 2.48 -10.87
C LYS A 54 0.36 1.09 -11.41
N VAL A 55 -0.73 0.49 -10.97
CA VAL A 55 -1.19 -0.82 -11.43
C VAL A 55 -2.14 -0.64 -12.61
N SER A 56 -1.89 -1.41 -13.68
CA SER A 56 -2.72 -1.40 -14.89
C SER A 56 -3.88 -2.39 -14.74
N ARG A 57 -3.66 -3.52 -14.06
CA ARG A 57 -4.69 -4.53 -13.77
C ARG A 57 -4.26 -5.45 -12.63
N VAL A 58 -5.21 -5.88 -11.82
CA VAL A 58 -5.06 -7.02 -10.89
C VAL A 58 -6.02 -8.13 -11.29
N THR A 59 -5.59 -9.39 -11.19
CA THR A 59 -6.43 -10.57 -11.43
C THR A 59 -6.18 -11.61 -10.35
N ILE A 60 -7.25 -12.12 -9.75
CA ILE A 60 -7.15 -13.20 -8.77
C ILE A 60 -6.90 -14.50 -9.55
N ILE A 61 -5.77 -15.14 -9.27
CA ILE A 61 -5.40 -16.41 -9.90
C ILE A 61 -5.93 -17.57 -9.06
N ASP A 62 -5.79 -17.46 -7.74
CA ASP A 62 -6.31 -18.43 -6.79
C ASP A 62 -6.74 -17.71 -5.50
N LEU A 63 -8.02 -17.83 -5.14
CA LEU A 63 -8.54 -17.21 -3.94
C LEU A 63 -8.19 -18.01 -2.66
N ALA A 64 -8.11 -19.34 -2.75
CA ALA A 64 -7.79 -20.19 -1.62
C ALA A 64 -6.33 -20.02 -1.19
N ASP A 65 -5.43 -19.96 -2.17
CA ASP A 65 -3.99 -19.73 -1.94
C ASP A 65 -3.62 -18.24 -1.87
N LYS A 66 -4.60 -17.33 -1.99
CA LYS A 66 -4.43 -15.86 -1.99
C LYS A 66 -3.39 -15.38 -3.03
N GLN A 67 -3.44 -15.97 -4.21
CA GLN A 67 -2.56 -15.62 -5.32
C GLN A 67 -3.23 -14.64 -6.27
N ILE A 68 -2.50 -13.55 -6.56
CA ILE A 68 -2.92 -12.51 -7.50
C ILE A 68 -1.83 -12.30 -8.54
N GLU A 69 -2.26 -11.95 -9.75
CA GLU A 69 -1.40 -11.42 -10.80
C GLU A 69 -1.63 -9.92 -10.89
N VAL A 70 -0.53 -9.17 -10.95
CA VAL A 70 -0.53 -7.71 -11.07
C VAL A 70 0.21 -7.34 -12.34
N ILE A 71 -0.47 -6.61 -13.21
CA ILE A 71 0.09 -6.07 -14.45
C ILE A 71 0.36 -4.59 -14.22
N VAL A 72 1.58 -4.16 -14.56
CA VAL A 72 2.01 -2.76 -14.51
C VAL A 72 2.70 -2.42 -15.82
N ASP A 73 2.75 -1.13 -16.17
CA ASP A 73 3.55 -0.68 -17.30
C ASP A 73 5.05 -0.92 -17.05
N ASP A 74 5.84 -1.16 -18.10
CA ASP A 74 7.29 -1.39 -17.99
C ASP A 74 8.02 -0.28 -17.22
N THR A 75 7.55 0.97 -17.37
CA THR A 75 8.11 2.13 -16.66
C THR A 75 7.85 2.09 -15.14
N GLN A 76 6.83 1.35 -14.71
CA GLN A 76 6.45 1.17 -13.30
C GLN A 76 7.03 -0.11 -12.70
N LEU A 77 7.52 -1.07 -13.51
CA LEU A 77 7.96 -2.38 -13.04
C LEU A 77 9.00 -2.31 -11.91
N SER A 78 10.03 -1.47 -12.09
CA SER A 78 11.07 -1.28 -11.07
C SER A 78 10.52 -0.69 -9.77
N LEU A 79 9.54 0.23 -9.87
CA LEU A 79 8.89 0.86 -8.72
C LEU A 79 7.97 -0.14 -7.99
N ALA A 80 7.20 -0.92 -8.74
CA ALA A 80 6.30 -1.95 -8.22
C ALA A 80 7.06 -3.04 -7.45
N ILE A 81 8.19 -3.52 -7.99
CA ILE A 81 9.08 -4.47 -7.30
C ILE A 81 9.74 -3.80 -6.09
N GLY A 82 10.23 -2.57 -6.26
CA GLY A 82 10.96 -1.82 -5.26
C GLY A 82 12.38 -2.34 -5.04
N LYS A 83 13.19 -1.58 -4.28
CA LYS A 83 14.60 -1.91 -4.01
C LYS A 83 14.71 -3.29 -3.36
N LYS A 84 15.43 -4.23 -4.00
CA LYS A 84 15.56 -5.63 -3.53
C LYS A 84 14.21 -6.34 -3.29
N GLY A 85 13.21 -6.01 -4.11
CA GLY A 85 11.86 -6.60 -4.00
C GLY A 85 11.12 -6.16 -2.74
N GLN A 86 11.51 -5.06 -2.10
CA GLN A 86 10.92 -4.64 -0.83
C GLN A 86 9.44 -4.29 -0.97
N ASN A 87 9.05 -3.58 -2.03
CA ASN A 87 7.68 -3.08 -2.16
C ASN A 87 6.70 -4.25 -2.36
N VAL A 88 6.96 -5.12 -3.33
CA VAL A 88 6.15 -6.33 -3.57
C VAL A 88 6.12 -7.26 -2.35
N ARG A 89 7.22 -7.38 -1.61
CA ARG A 89 7.27 -8.22 -0.40
C ARG A 89 6.49 -7.63 0.77
N LEU A 90 6.46 -6.31 0.90
CA LEU A 90 5.62 -5.64 1.91
C LEU A 90 4.15 -5.77 1.51
N ALA A 91 3.81 -5.49 0.25
CA ALA A 91 2.46 -5.65 -0.28
C ALA A 91 1.90 -7.08 -0.07
N ALA A 92 2.70 -8.11 -0.35
CA ALA A 92 2.30 -9.50 -0.18
C ALA A 92 2.14 -9.96 1.29
N LYS A 93 2.60 -9.17 2.26
CA LYS A 93 2.50 -9.48 3.71
C LYS A 93 1.34 -8.76 4.39
N LEU A 94 0.67 -7.83 3.70
CA LEU A 94 -0.43 -7.03 4.23
C LEU A 94 -1.74 -7.82 4.32
#